data_AF-A0A2V7YQ29-F1
#
_entry.id   AF-A0A2V7YQ29-F1
#
_cell.length_a   1.000
_cell.length_b   1.000
_cell.length_c   1.000
_cell.angle_alpha   90.00
_cell.angle_beta   90.00
_cell.angle_gamma   90.00
#
_symmetry.space_group_name_H-M   'P 1'
#
loop_
_entity.id
_entity.type
_entity.pdbx_description
1 polymer ?
#
loop_
_entity_poly.entity_id
_entity_poly.type
_entity_poly.pdbx_seq_one_letter_code
_entity_poly.pdbx_strand_id
1 'polypeptide(L)' 'MSLGMLRNPYQPKPTVDAGAARQMIEILTMLQEKTAGNLTPEEEDFLTTHLGELKLAFVQRTKSL' A
#
# COMPACT_ATOMS: atom_id res chain seq x y z
N MET A 1 36.66 -9.41 3.81
CA MET A 1 36.90 -8.04 3.30
C MET A 1 36.11 -7.94 1.99
N SER A 2 35.15 -7.05 1.78
CA SER A 2 34.91 -5.75 2.38
C SER A 2 33.40 -5.53 2.44
N LEU A 3 32.95 -5.00 3.58
CA LEU A 3 31.59 -4.53 3.83
C LEU A 3 31.06 -3.80 2.60
N GLY A 4 29.85 -4.15 2.16
CA GLY A 4 29.13 -3.56 1.02
C GLY A 4 28.88 -2.06 1.18
N MET A 5 29.97 -1.29 1.19
CA MET A 5 30.10 0.14 1.35
C MET A 5 29.91 0.89 0.02
N LEU A 6 29.52 0.18 -1.04
CA LEU A 6 29.04 0.80 -2.26
C LEU A 6 27.51 0.96 -2.14
N ARG A 7 27.09 1.94 -1.34
CA ARG A 7 25.78 2.57 -1.54
C ARG A 7 25.80 3.13 -2.96
N ASN A 8 24.96 2.59 -3.83
CA ASN A 8 24.82 3.05 -5.20
C ASN A 8 24.44 4.56 -5.18
N PRO A 9 25.32 5.48 -5.61
CA PRO A 9 25.05 6.93 -5.56
C PRO A 9 24.05 7.40 -6.63
N TYR A 10 23.62 6.51 -7.53
CA TYR A 10 22.73 6.81 -8.66
C TYR A 10 21.33 6.24 -8.51
N GLN A 11 20.99 5.53 -7.43
CA GLN A 11 19.59 5.18 -7.20
C GLN A 11 18.88 6.41 -6.63
N PRO A 12 17.97 7.04 -7.40
CA PRO A 12 17.16 8.12 -6.89
C PRO A 12 16.32 7.52 -5.75
N LYS A 13 16.03 8.33 -4.74
CA LYS A 13 15.10 8.04 -3.64
C LYS A 13 13.96 7.13 -4.11
N PRO A 14 13.51 6.14 -3.31
CA PRO A 14 12.36 5.31 -3.67
C PRO A 14 11.23 6.20 -4.17
N THR A 15 10.93 6.10 -5.47
CA THR A 15 9.89 6.89 -6.11
C THR A 15 8.55 6.33 -5.65
N VAL A 16 7.95 7.01 -4.67
CA VAL A 16 6.60 6.72 -4.23
C VAL A 16 5.66 7.19 -5.34
N ASP A 17 5.15 6.25 -6.14
CA ASP A 17 4.11 6.53 -7.11
C ASP A 17 2.75 6.53 -6.42
N ALA A 18 2.30 7.74 -6.04
CA ALA A 18 0.99 7.93 -5.43
C ALA A 18 -0.16 7.54 -6.38
N GLY A 19 0.01 7.65 -7.70
CA GLY A 19 -0.99 7.22 -8.67
C GLY A 19 -1.19 5.72 -8.64
N ALA A 20 -0.11 4.96 -8.71
CA ALA A 20 -0.13 3.50 -8.62
C ALA A 20 -0.67 3.02 -7.27
N ALA A 21 -0.27 3.66 -6.15
CA ALA A 21 -0.77 3.33 -4.82
C ALA A 21 -2.28 3.57 -4.71
N ARG A 22 -2.79 4.70 -5.23
CA ARG A 22 -4.23 4.98 -5.26
C ARG A 22 -4.99 3.94 -6.07
N GLN A 23 -4.51 3.62 -7.27
CA GLN A 23 -5.15 2.63 -8.14
C GLN A 23 -5.23 1.25 -7.45
N MET A 24 -4.17 0.84 -6.75
CA MET A 24 -4.17 -0.40 -5.99
C MET A 24 -5.23 -0.40 -4.88
N ILE A 25 -5.32 0.70 -4.11
CA ILE A 25 -6.33 0.85 -3.05
C ILE A 25 -7.75 0.78 -3.63
N GLU A 26 -7.98 1.39 -4.79
CA GLU A 26 -9.29 1.36 -5.47
C GLU A 26 -9.65 -0.06 -5.93
N ILE A 27 -8.70 -0.79 -6.52
CA ILE A 27 -8.90 -2.20 -6.94
C ILE A 27 -9.25 -3.06 -5.73
N LEU A 28 -8.48 -2.94 -4.63
CA LEU A 28 -8.74 -3.70 -3.40
C LEU A 28 -10.08 -3.34 -2.77
N THR A 29 -10.47 -2.05 -2.81
CA THR A 29 -11.80 -1.61 -2.35
C THR A 29 -12.90 -2.23 -3.20
N MET A 30 -12.77 -2.20 -4.53
CA MET A 30 -13.74 -2.82 -5.43
C MET A 30 -13.84 -4.33 -5.23
N LEU A 31 -12.72 -5.00 -4.96
CA LEU A 31 -12.70 -6.43 -4.65
C LEU A 31 -13.45 -6.71 -3.34
N GLN A 32 -13.17 -5.95 -2.27
CA GLN A 32 -13.91 -6.05 -1.00
C GLN A 32 -15.42 -5.90 -1.22
N GLU A 33 -15.86 -4.91 -2.00
CA GLU A 33 -17.28 -4.70 -2.29
C GLU A 33 -17.89 -5.86 -3.09
N LYS A 34 -17.15 -6.41 -4.06
CA LYS A 34 -17.62 -7.53 -4.89
C LYS A 34 -17.62 -8.87 -4.15
N THR A 35 -16.74 -9.04 -3.16
CA THR A 35 -16.66 -10.25 -2.34
C THR A 35 -17.47 -10.12 -1.05
N ALA A 36 -18.03 -8.96 -0.74
CA ALA A 36 -18.89 -8.75 0.42
C ALA A 36 -20.03 -9.79 0.45
N GLY A 37 -20.23 -10.41 1.61
CA GLY A 37 -21.19 -11.52 1.81
C GLY A 37 -20.70 -12.91 1.41
N ASN A 38 -19.54 -13.02 0.73
CA ASN A 38 -18.84 -14.29 0.49
C ASN A 38 -17.58 -14.45 1.36
N LEU A 39 -17.19 -13.41 2.10
CA LEU A 39 -16.07 -13.43 3.02
C LEU A 39 -16.48 -14.03 4.36
N THR A 40 -15.57 -14.78 4.98
CA THR A 40 -15.69 -15.12 6.40
C THR A 40 -15.49 -13.87 7.27
N PRO A 41 -15.97 -13.87 8.52
CA PRO A 41 -15.78 -12.73 9.42
C PRO A 41 -14.30 -12.36 9.63
N GLU A 42 -13.41 -13.35 9.60
CA GLU A 42 -11.97 -13.15 9.77
C GLU A 42 -11.33 -12.52 8.51
N GLU A 43 -11.76 -12.91 7.32
CA GLU A 43 -11.32 -12.29 6.06
C GLU A 43 -11.86 -10.85 5.91
N GLU A 44 -13.10 -10.60 6.34
CA GLU A 44 -13.69 -9.26 6.33
C GLU A 44 -12.95 -8.30 7.28
N ASP A 45 -12.65 -8.74 8.50
CA ASP A 45 -11.88 -7.95 9.47
C ASP A 45 -10.45 -7.70 9.00
N PHE A 46 -9.80 -8.73 8.44
CA PHE A 46 -8.47 -8.63 7.85
C PHE A 46 -8.46 -7.59 6.72
N LEU A 47 -9.37 -7.71 5.75
CA LEU A 47 -9.45 -6.80 4.60
C LEU A 47 -9.76 -5.37 5.07
N THR A 48 -10.69 -5.20 6.00
CA THR A 48 -11.08 -3.87 6.51
C THR A 48 -9.91 -3.18 7.21
N THR A 49 -9.20 -3.91 8.07
CA THR A 49 -8.04 -3.39 8.81
C THR A 49 -6.91 -2.99 7.86
N HIS A 50 -6.50 -3.90 6.97
CA HIS A 50 -5.36 -3.66 6.07
C HIS A 50 -5.67 -2.59 5.02
N LEU A 51 -6.89 -2.57 4.48
CA LEU A 51 -7.32 -1.53 3.54
C LEU A 51 -7.38 -0.16 4.23
N GLY A 52 -7.81 -0.11 5.50
CA GLY A 52 -7.78 1.10 6.33
C GLY A 52 -6.37 1.63 6.55
N GLU A 53 -5.44 0.76 6.94
CA GLU A 53 -4.02 1.10 7.11
C GLU A 53 -3.39 1.62 5.80
N LEU A 54 -3.66 0.96 4.67
CA LEU A 54 -3.18 1.39 3.35
C LEU A 54 -3.72 2.77 2.97
N LYS A 55 -5.02 3.04 3.20
CA LYS A 55 -5.63 4.35 2.98
C LYS A 55 -5.00 5.44 3.86
N LEU A 56 -4.77 5.14 5.14
CA LEU A 56 -4.12 6.07 6.07
C LEU A 56 -2.66 6.35 5.68
N ALA A 57 -1.89 5.31 5.37
CA ALA A 57 -0.52 5.44 4.90
C ALA A 57 -0.45 6.26 3.60
N PHE A 58 -1.38 6.04 2.68
CA PHE A 58 -1.50 6.83 1.45
C PHE A 58 -1.77 8.31 1.73
N VAL A 59 -2.72 8.63 2.61
CA VAL A 59 -3.02 10.04 2.98
C VAL A 59 -1.83 10.69 3.68
N GLN A 60 -1.15 10.00 4.59
CA GLN A 60 0.03 10.54 5.28
C GLN A 60 1.17 10.82 4.30
N ARG A 61 1.41 9.91 3.35
CA ARG A 61 2.47 10.06 2.34
C ARG A 61 2.15 11.14 1.31
N THR A 62 0.88 11.29 0.92
CA THR A 62 0.46 12.33 -0.03
C THR A 62 0.31 13.71 0.59
N LYS A 63 -0.01 13.82 1.89
CA LYS A 63 0.00 15.10 2.62
C LYS A 63 1.41 15.60 2.99
N SER A 64 2.39 14.70 3.02
CA SER A 64 3.80 15.03 3.35
C SER A 64 4.67 15.27 2.11
N LEU A 65 4.06 15.26 0.92
CA LEU A 65 4.64 15.66 -0.36
C LEU A 65 4.24 17.10 -0.68
#